data_AF-A0A2E5U3Z8-F1
#
_entry.id   AF-A0A2E5U3Z8-F1
#
_cell.length_a   1.000
_cell.length_b   1.000
_cell.length_c   1.000
_cell.angle_alpha   90.00
_cell.angle_beta   90.00
_cell.angle_gamma   90.00
#
_symmetry.space_group_name_H-M   'P 1'
#
loop_
_entity.id
_entity.type
_entity.pdbx_description
1 polymer ?
#
loop_
_entity_poly.entity_id
_entity_poly.type
_entity_poly.pdbx_seq_one_letter_code
_entity_poly.pdbx_strand_id
1 'polypeptide(L)'
;IYCSRMMPMNGMGDMMPSSESTIIQSLNYTPMGLNQGLSQSDNDSLVDIHNIFEYNINSPAPHGLAINSDGTEIYTASNTADWIYKINTETGSIQSSVMDSTVGNPPDQVTQRLKPIQCLSVGNKLFVSCSAGVWYNPFNGENIIIPGSLQMWNSNTMTLIDSIEFGDYTGPWHIKDSPISNTVYVVLSGDNLYETEGLASVNYTDDSLSLNWITNNTLFDTLHGIDVSSDGQKIYVSGRGDGYIHIFDLYGNYLNSIFIGSMSMLGGIALMKEDFPQFGDANNDDFINIFDIIIIVNYIILSESSMSMLSPYSYYASDINEDDIINITDIVSVVSLIIDSVSE
;
A
#
# COMPACT_ATOMS: atom_id res chain seq x y z
N ILE A 1 -6.31 -6.29 8.28
CA ILE A 1 -5.20 -6.26 7.30
C ILE A 1 -5.52 -7.24 6.19
N TYR A 2 -5.19 -6.91 4.94
CA TYR A 2 -5.38 -7.82 3.81
C TYR A 2 -4.02 -8.15 3.18
N CYS A 3 -3.80 -9.41 2.83
CA CYS A 3 -2.58 -9.84 2.15
C CYS A 3 -2.89 -10.80 1.01
N SER A 4 -2.16 -10.67 -0.10
CA SER A 4 -2.31 -11.55 -1.24
C SER A 4 -1.37 -12.74 -1.08
N ARG A 5 -1.85 -13.94 -1.42
CA ARG A 5 -1.00 -15.13 -1.50
C ARG A 5 -0.35 -15.14 -2.88
N MET A 6 0.75 -14.41 -3.04
CA MET A 6 1.46 -14.35 -4.33
C MET A 6 2.34 -15.61 -4.54
N MET A 7 2.31 -16.20 -5.74
CA MET A 7 3.34 -17.16 -6.19
C MET A 7 4.72 -16.50 -6.34
N PRO A 8 5.81 -17.28 -6.36
CA PRO A 8 7.14 -16.76 -6.63
C PRO A 8 7.22 -16.07 -8.00
N MET A 9 7.92 -14.94 -8.07
CA MET A 9 8.24 -14.27 -9.34
C MET A 9 9.18 -15.14 -10.19
N ASN A 10 9.18 -14.95 -11.51
CA ASN A 10 10.08 -15.65 -12.45
C ASN A 10 11.53 -15.65 -11.93
N GLY A 11 12.15 -16.83 -11.85
CA GLY A 11 13.52 -17.02 -11.35
C GLY A 11 13.64 -17.56 -9.92
N MET A 12 12.55 -17.59 -9.15
CA MET A 12 12.55 -18.15 -7.78
C MET A 12 12.17 -19.65 -7.69
N GLY A 13 11.87 -20.30 -8.82
CA GLY A 13 11.55 -21.74 -8.89
C GLY A 13 10.28 -22.15 -8.13
N ASP A 14 9.89 -23.43 -8.26
CA ASP A 14 8.80 -24.08 -7.51
C ASP A 14 9.13 -24.23 -6.01
N MET A 15 9.56 -23.16 -5.34
CA MET A 15 9.87 -23.21 -3.91
C MET A 15 8.62 -23.29 -3.01
N MET A 16 7.42 -23.17 -3.58
CA MET A 16 6.13 -23.37 -2.90
C MET A 16 5.11 -24.07 -3.82
N PRO A 17 5.24 -25.38 -4.10
CA PRO A 17 4.40 -26.10 -5.06
C PRO A 17 2.94 -26.33 -4.61
N SER A 18 2.52 -25.78 -3.46
CA SER A 18 1.19 -25.99 -2.86
C SER A 18 0.47 -24.71 -2.41
N SER A 19 0.98 -23.52 -2.74
CA SER A 19 0.29 -22.28 -2.37
C SER A 19 -0.77 -21.91 -3.39
N GLU A 20 -2.02 -21.87 -2.96
CA GLU A 20 -3.15 -21.32 -3.72
C GLU A 20 -2.94 -19.83 -3.96
N SER A 21 -2.53 -19.47 -5.17
CA SER A 21 -2.21 -18.08 -5.54
C SER A 21 -3.39 -17.31 -6.11
N THR A 22 -4.59 -17.68 -5.70
CA THR A 22 -5.82 -17.00 -6.07
C THR A 22 -6.49 -16.36 -4.86
N ILE A 23 -5.81 -16.35 -3.71
CA ILE A 23 -6.42 -15.97 -2.44
C ILE A 23 -5.92 -14.61 -1.97
N ILE A 24 -6.88 -13.75 -1.63
CA ILE A 24 -6.67 -12.60 -0.74
C ILE A 24 -7.10 -13.01 0.67
N GLN A 25 -6.18 -12.94 1.61
CA GLN A 25 -6.38 -13.28 3.01
C GLN A 25 -6.73 -12.02 3.81
N SER A 26 -7.77 -12.09 4.63
CA SER A 26 -8.01 -11.15 5.72
C SER A 26 -7.35 -11.64 7.00
N LEU A 27 -6.62 -10.74 7.66
CA LEU A 27 -5.94 -10.96 8.93
C LEU A 27 -6.44 -9.93 9.94
N ASN A 28 -6.71 -10.40 11.15
CA ASN A 28 -6.97 -9.53 12.28
C ASN A 28 -5.63 -9.03 12.81
N TYR A 29 -5.53 -7.72 12.98
CA TYR A 29 -4.44 -7.13 13.73
C TYR A 29 -4.95 -6.86 15.14
N THR A 30 -4.40 -7.61 16.08
CA THR A 30 -4.69 -7.46 17.50
C THR A 30 -3.42 -7.00 18.21
N PRO A 31 -3.52 -6.55 19.45
CA PRO A 31 -2.34 -6.30 20.28
C PRO A 31 -1.39 -7.52 20.40
N MET A 32 -1.91 -8.75 20.32
CA MET A 32 -1.10 -9.99 20.24
C MET A 32 -0.40 -10.20 18.90
N GLY A 33 -0.52 -9.25 17.98
CA GLY A 33 -0.03 -9.30 16.62
C GLY A 33 -1.09 -9.77 15.63
N LEU A 34 -0.59 -10.17 14.46
CA LEU A 34 -1.40 -10.65 13.34
C LEU A 34 -1.87 -12.08 13.59
N ASN A 35 -3.17 -12.30 13.49
CA ASN A 35 -3.75 -13.64 13.48
C ASN A 35 -4.74 -13.81 12.33
N GLN A 36 -4.82 -15.04 11.83
CA GLN A 36 -5.93 -15.45 11.00
C GLN A 36 -7.15 -15.48 11.91
N GLY A 37 -8.21 -14.73 11.59
CA GLY A 37 -9.43 -14.83 12.38
C GLY A 37 -9.97 -16.25 12.31
N LEU A 38 -10.49 -16.74 13.44
CA LEU A 38 -10.85 -18.15 13.61
C LEU A 38 -11.89 -18.56 12.57
N SER A 39 -11.52 -19.45 11.66
CA SER A 39 -12.51 -20.18 10.87
C SER A 39 -13.24 -21.16 11.79
N GLN A 40 -14.54 -21.28 11.56
CA GLN A 40 -15.46 -22.09 12.34
C GLN A 40 -15.06 -23.58 12.29
N SER A 41 -14.28 -24.06 13.27
CA SER A 41 -14.20 -25.50 13.56
C SER A 41 -14.03 -25.85 15.04
N ASP A 42 -13.70 -24.91 15.93
CA ASP A 42 -13.47 -25.23 17.35
C ASP A 42 -14.47 -24.52 18.27
N ASN A 43 -15.45 -25.31 18.71
CA ASN A 43 -16.38 -25.12 19.83
C ASN A 43 -17.63 -24.23 19.64
N ASP A 44 -18.75 -24.94 19.80
CA ASP A 44 -20.13 -24.57 20.12
C ASP A 44 -20.28 -23.37 21.09
N SER A 45 -20.09 -22.15 20.59
CA SER A 45 -20.40 -20.91 21.31
C SER A 45 -20.72 -19.79 20.32
N LEU A 46 -22.01 -19.48 20.21
CA LEU A 46 -22.60 -18.21 19.77
C LEU A 46 -21.78 -17.37 18.76
N VAL A 47 -21.78 -17.82 17.50
CA VAL A 47 -22.22 -17.05 16.34
C VAL A 47 -21.63 -15.63 16.17
N ASP A 48 -20.62 -15.51 15.31
CA ASP A 48 -20.37 -14.28 14.53
C ASP A 48 -20.40 -14.65 13.03
N ILE A 49 -21.52 -14.36 12.35
CA ILE A 49 -21.88 -14.93 11.02
C ILE A 49 -21.20 -14.21 9.84
N HIS A 50 -20.30 -13.25 10.06
CA HIS A 50 -19.94 -12.31 8.98
C HIS A 50 -18.45 -12.13 8.67
N ASN A 51 -17.54 -12.87 9.30
CA ASN A 51 -16.12 -12.67 9.03
C ASN A 51 -15.64 -13.54 7.85
N ILE A 52 -15.49 -12.91 6.69
CA ILE A 52 -14.90 -13.51 5.50
C ILE A 52 -13.37 -13.39 5.61
N PHE A 53 -12.71 -14.53 5.78
CA PHE A 53 -11.26 -14.58 5.99
C PHE A 53 -10.46 -14.81 4.71
N GLU A 54 -11.09 -15.35 3.68
CA GLU A 54 -10.44 -15.63 2.40
C GLU A 54 -11.36 -15.20 1.26
N TYR A 55 -10.80 -14.51 0.29
CA TYR A 55 -11.45 -14.17 -0.96
C TYR A 55 -10.71 -14.87 -2.09
N ASN A 56 -11.38 -15.80 -2.76
CA ASN A 56 -10.82 -16.53 -3.89
C ASN A 56 -11.16 -15.80 -5.20
N ILE A 57 -10.17 -15.14 -5.79
CA ILE A 57 -10.28 -14.52 -7.11
C ILE A 57 -10.04 -15.57 -8.21
N ASN A 58 -10.47 -15.30 -9.44
CA ASN A 58 -10.33 -16.27 -10.53
C ASN A 58 -8.96 -16.20 -11.24
N SER A 59 -8.02 -15.40 -10.72
CA SER A 59 -6.70 -15.21 -11.34
C SER A 59 -5.55 -15.53 -10.38
N PRO A 60 -4.46 -16.11 -10.90
CA PRO A 60 -3.24 -16.34 -10.12
C PRO A 60 -2.50 -15.03 -9.80
N ALA A 61 -1.54 -15.09 -8.87
CA ALA A 61 -0.61 -14.00 -8.54
C ALA A 61 -1.27 -12.62 -8.32
N PRO A 62 -2.26 -12.49 -7.40
CA PRO A 62 -2.76 -11.20 -6.97
C PRO A 62 -1.63 -10.35 -6.41
N HIS A 63 -1.51 -9.15 -6.95
CA HIS A 63 -0.49 -8.18 -6.59
C HIS A 63 -1.14 -6.80 -6.42
N GLY A 64 -0.38 -5.87 -5.82
CA GLY A 64 -0.81 -4.49 -5.69
C GLY A 64 -2.15 -4.32 -4.98
N LEU A 65 -2.29 -4.84 -3.77
CA LEU A 65 -3.51 -4.66 -2.98
C LEU A 65 -3.74 -3.19 -2.61
N ALA A 66 -4.96 -2.71 -2.80
CA ALA A 66 -5.44 -1.43 -2.32
C ALA A 66 -6.78 -1.59 -1.60
N ILE A 67 -7.11 -0.63 -0.74
CA ILE A 67 -8.41 -0.52 -0.08
C ILE A 67 -8.92 0.91 -0.28
N ASN A 68 -10.23 1.08 -0.44
CA ASN A 68 -10.83 2.42 -0.44
C ASN A 68 -10.81 3.04 0.96
N SER A 69 -11.08 4.35 1.03
CA SER A 69 -10.95 5.14 2.25
C SER A 69 -11.88 4.73 3.39
N ASP A 70 -13.06 4.17 3.09
CA ASP A 70 -14.02 3.70 4.10
C ASP A 70 -13.85 2.22 4.45
N GLY A 71 -12.91 1.52 3.80
CA GLY A 71 -12.61 0.11 4.08
C GLY A 71 -13.63 -0.89 3.52
N THR A 72 -14.62 -0.45 2.76
CA THR A 72 -15.70 -1.31 2.24
C THR A 72 -15.29 -2.10 1.01
N GLU A 73 -14.21 -1.72 0.32
CA GLU A 73 -13.79 -2.32 -0.95
C GLU A 73 -12.28 -2.52 -1.05
N ILE A 74 -11.89 -3.75 -1.40
CA ILE A 74 -10.51 -4.13 -1.70
C ILE A 74 -10.34 -4.23 -3.21
N TYR A 75 -9.18 -3.79 -3.70
CA TYR A 75 -8.79 -3.87 -5.10
C TYR A 75 -7.47 -4.62 -5.23
N THR A 76 -7.35 -5.44 -6.26
CA THR A 76 -6.10 -6.11 -6.62
C THR A 76 -6.06 -6.37 -8.12
N ALA A 77 -4.85 -6.48 -8.67
CA ALA A 77 -4.64 -6.89 -10.04
C ALA A 77 -3.82 -8.19 -10.05
N SER A 78 -4.15 -9.09 -10.97
CA SER A 78 -3.31 -10.26 -11.23
C SER A 78 -2.11 -9.85 -12.07
N ASN A 79 -0.91 -9.95 -11.51
CA ASN A 79 0.33 -9.63 -12.21
C ASN A 79 0.53 -10.51 -13.45
N THR A 80 -0.01 -11.72 -13.44
CA THR A 80 0.22 -12.71 -14.50
C THR A 80 -0.96 -12.86 -15.43
N ALA A 81 -2.19 -12.60 -15.01
CA ALA A 81 -3.36 -12.75 -15.87
C ALA A 81 -3.83 -11.43 -16.50
N ASP A 82 -3.38 -10.26 -16.05
CA ASP A 82 -3.86 -8.95 -16.55
C ASP A 82 -5.39 -8.75 -16.32
N TRP A 83 -5.84 -9.10 -15.12
CA TRP A 83 -7.21 -8.89 -14.65
C TRP A 83 -7.20 -8.06 -13.36
N ILE A 84 -8.19 -7.17 -13.21
CA ILE A 84 -8.44 -6.45 -11.96
C ILE A 84 -9.65 -7.03 -11.24
N TYR A 85 -9.63 -6.92 -9.92
CA TYR A 85 -10.66 -7.42 -9.02
C TYR A 85 -11.05 -6.34 -8.02
N LYS A 86 -12.34 -6.31 -7.71
CA LYS A 86 -12.96 -5.54 -6.64
C LYS A 86 -13.71 -6.49 -5.73
N ILE A 87 -13.47 -6.38 -4.43
CA ILE A 87 -14.04 -7.26 -3.41
C ILE A 87 -14.75 -6.37 -2.40
N ASN A 88 -16.05 -6.59 -2.19
CA ASN A 88 -16.77 -5.94 -1.10
C ASN A 88 -16.47 -6.67 0.22
N THR A 89 -16.00 -5.93 1.23
CA THR A 89 -15.49 -6.51 2.49
C THR A 89 -16.59 -7.03 3.41
N GLU A 90 -17.81 -6.52 3.27
CA GLU A 90 -18.96 -6.94 4.09
C GLU A 90 -19.66 -8.18 3.53
N THR A 91 -19.86 -8.22 2.21
CA THR A 91 -20.63 -9.27 1.53
C THR A 91 -19.75 -10.35 0.91
N GLY A 92 -18.46 -10.06 0.70
CA GLY A 92 -17.54 -10.91 -0.05
C GLY A 92 -17.83 -11.00 -1.53
N SER A 93 -18.73 -10.18 -2.07
CA SER A 93 -19.00 -10.17 -3.50
C SER A 93 -17.75 -9.73 -4.27
N ILE A 94 -17.37 -10.51 -5.29
CA ILE A 94 -16.22 -10.23 -6.14
C ILE A 94 -16.70 -9.80 -7.52
N GLN A 95 -16.24 -8.64 -7.97
CA GLN A 95 -16.36 -8.15 -9.34
C GLN A 95 -14.98 -8.19 -10.00
N SER A 96 -14.93 -8.37 -11.31
CA SER A 96 -13.66 -8.39 -12.04
C SER A 96 -13.79 -7.78 -13.43
N SER A 97 -12.67 -7.39 -14.00
CA SER A 97 -12.59 -6.89 -15.37
C SER A 97 -11.24 -7.22 -16.00
N VAL A 98 -11.27 -7.57 -17.28
CA VAL A 98 -10.06 -7.76 -18.09
C VAL A 98 -9.39 -6.41 -18.32
N MET A 99 -8.07 -6.33 -18.12
CA MET A 99 -7.35 -5.06 -18.28
C MET A 99 -7.05 -4.69 -19.73
N ASP A 100 -7.01 -5.69 -20.62
CA ASP A 100 -6.82 -5.51 -22.06
C ASP A 100 -7.84 -6.37 -22.83
N SER A 101 -8.94 -5.76 -23.24
CA SER A 101 -9.99 -6.44 -24.00
C SER A 101 -9.54 -6.92 -25.39
N THR A 102 -8.36 -6.51 -25.88
CA THR A 102 -7.89 -6.87 -27.23
C THR A 102 -7.28 -8.27 -27.30
N VAL A 103 -6.83 -8.84 -26.18
CA VAL A 103 -6.18 -10.16 -26.14
C VAL A 103 -7.17 -11.30 -25.82
N GLY A 104 -8.32 -10.98 -25.23
CA GLY A 104 -9.40 -11.95 -24.99
C GLY A 104 -8.98 -13.09 -24.06
N ASN A 105 -8.17 -12.81 -23.04
CA ASN A 105 -7.66 -13.83 -22.13
C ASN A 105 -8.64 -14.15 -20.98
N PRO A 106 -8.86 -15.43 -20.66
CA PRO A 106 -9.55 -15.86 -19.45
C PRO A 106 -8.83 -15.41 -18.17
N PRO A 107 -9.56 -15.25 -17.05
CA PRO A 107 -8.96 -14.81 -15.78
C PRO A 107 -7.96 -15.81 -15.18
N ASP A 108 -8.12 -17.10 -15.43
CA ASP A 108 -7.26 -18.17 -14.92
C ASP A 108 -6.01 -18.40 -15.78
N GLN A 109 -5.88 -17.70 -16.91
CA GLN A 109 -4.77 -17.87 -17.85
C GLN A 109 -3.63 -16.88 -17.57
N VAL A 110 -2.42 -17.42 -17.39
CA VAL A 110 -1.18 -16.64 -17.39
C VAL A 110 -0.96 -16.01 -18.77
N THR A 111 -1.07 -14.69 -18.83
CA THR A 111 -1.00 -13.85 -20.03
C THR A 111 0.24 -12.95 -20.03
N GLN A 112 0.61 -12.37 -18.88
CA GLN A 112 1.82 -11.55 -18.64
C GLN A 112 2.04 -10.45 -19.69
N ARG A 113 0.96 -9.85 -20.20
CA ARG A 113 1.03 -8.80 -21.20
C ARG A 113 1.29 -7.43 -20.57
N LEU A 114 0.42 -7.00 -19.68
CA LEU A 114 0.51 -5.68 -19.01
C LEU A 114 1.34 -5.74 -17.73
N LYS A 115 1.36 -6.90 -17.06
CA LYS A 115 2.15 -7.16 -15.85
C LYS A 115 1.87 -6.11 -14.77
N PRO A 116 0.60 -5.98 -14.30
CA PRO A 116 0.22 -4.96 -13.32
C PRO A 116 0.95 -5.15 -11.99
N ILE A 117 1.33 -4.03 -11.37
CA ILE A 117 2.18 -3.98 -10.18
C ILE A 117 1.40 -3.43 -8.98
N GLN A 118 0.96 -2.19 -8.98
CA GLN A 118 0.30 -1.61 -7.81
C GLN A 118 -1.08 -1.09 -8.16
N CYS A 119 -2.08 -1.38 -7.32
CA CYS A 119 -3.33 -0.62 -7.29
C CYS A 119 -3.24 0.55 -6.31
N LEU A 120 -3.92 1.64 -6.62
CA LEU A 120 -4.08 2.80 -5.74
C LEU A 120 -5.53 3.31 -5.87
N SER A 121 -6.26 3.31 -4.76
CA SER A 121 -7.65 3.78 -4.71
C SER A 121 -7.69 5.23 -4.25
N VAL A 122 -8.33 6.11 -5.05
CA VAL A 122 -8.51 7.53 -4.72
C VAL A 122 -9.94 7.93 -5.10
N GLY A 123 -10.80 8.08 -4.10
CA GLY A 123 -12.22 8.35 -4.32
C GLY A 123 -12.87 7.26 -5.20
N ASN A 124 -13.46 7.66 -6.33
CA ASN A 124 -14.07 6.75 -7.30
C ASN A 124 -13.13 6.30 -8.42
N LYS A 125 -11.83 6.52 -8.26
CA LYS A 125 -10.79 6.15 -9.22
C LYS A 125 -9.91 5.04 -8.65
N LEU A 126 -9.53 4.11 -9.52
CA LEU A 126 -8.54 3.09 -9.24
C LEU A 126 -7.42 3.22 -10.26
N PHE A 127 -6.21 3.49 -9.78
CA PHE A 127 -5.01 3.56 -10.61
C PHE A 127 -4.27 2.22 -10.55
N VAL A 128 -3.77 1.75 -11.68
CA VAL A 128 -2.98 0.52 -11.76
C VAL A 128 -1.71 0.76 -12.57
N SER A 129 -0.54 0.66 -11.92
CA SER A 129 0.74 0.66 -12.64
C SER A 129 0.96 -0.67 -13.34
N CYS A 130 1.47 -0.62 -14.56
CA CYS A 130 1.72 -1.77 -15.41
C CYS A 130 3.18 -1.74 -15.88
N SER A 131 3.96 -2.74 -15.47
CA SER A 131 5.41 -2.77 -15.70
C SER A 131 5.83 -3.16 -17.12
N ALA A 132 4.87 -3.42 -18.01
CA ALA A 132 5.04 -4.16 -19.26
C ALA A 132 6.35 -3.91 -20.02
N GLY A 133 6.82 -4.95 -20.70
CA GLY A 133 8.09 -5.00 -21.41
C GLY A 133 7.99 -6.04 -22.52
N VAL A 134 8.96 -6.96 -22.65
CA VAL A 134 8.84 -8.05 -23.63
C VAL A 134 7.62 -8.92 -23.31
N TRP A 135 6.79 -9.16 -24.32
CA TRP A 135 5.65 -10.07 -24.28
C TRP A 135 5.66 -11.00 -25.49
N TYR A 136 5.42 -12.28 -25.23
CA TYR A 136 5.24 -13.30 -26.24
C TYR A 136 3.75 -13.57 -26.42
N ASN A 137 3.23 -13.30 -27.62
CA ASN A 137 1.85 -13.58 -27.94
C ASN A 137 1.68 -15.09 -28.22
N PRO A 138 0.96 -15.84 -27.37
CA PRO A 138 0.85 -17.30 -27.51
C PRO A 138 -0.02 -17.72 -28.70
N PHE A 139 -0.82 -16.81 -29.27
CA PHE A 139 -1.75 -17.13 -30.36
C PHE A 139 -1.11 -17.01 -31.75
N ASN A 140 -0.16 -16.09 -31.93
CA ASN A 140 0.51 -15.87 -33.22
C ASN A 140 2.04 -16.08 -33.17
N GLY A 141 2.63 -16.26 -31.98
CA GLY A 141 4.06 -16.50 -31.78
C GLY A 141 4.94 -15.25 -31.88
N GLU A 142 4.37 -14.06 -31.90
CA GLU A 142 5.10 -12.79 -32.01
C GLU A 142 5.69 -12.35 -30.67
N ASN A 143 6.89 -11.76 -30.71
CA ASN A 143 7.45 -11.04 -29.57
C ASN A 143 7.34 -9.54 -29.84
N ILE A 144 6.70 -8.82 -28.92
CA ILE A 144 6.61 -7.37 -28.95
C ILE A 144 7.14 -6.79 -27.64
N ILE A 145 7.56 -5.53 -27.68
CA ILE A 145 7.82 -4.73 -26.49
C ILE A 145 6.56 -3.91 -26.26
N ILE A 146 6.02 -3.99 -25.06
CA ILE A 146 4.88 -3.19 -24.64
C ILE A 146 5.41 -2.13 -23.68
N PRO A 147 5.11 -0.84 -23.90
CA PRO A 147 5.52 0.22 -23.00
C PRO A 147 4.97 0.02 -21.58
N GLY A 148 5.74 0.46 -20.60
CA GLY A 148 5.24 0.64 -19.25
C GLY A 148 4.10 1.67 -19.24
N SER A 149 3.06 1.45 -18.44
CA SER A 149 1.89 2.34 -18.41
C SER A 149 1.25 2.50 -17.02
N LEU A 150 0.39 3.50 -16.90
CA LEU A 150 -0.55 3.70 -15.81
C LEU A 150 -1.96 3.67 -16.38
N GLN A 151 -2.83 2.83 -15.83
CA GLN A 151 -4.26 2.82 -16.16
C GLN A 151 -5.07 3.50 -15.05
N MET A 152 -6.13 4.20 -15.44
CA MET A 152 -7.13 4.78 -14.54
C MET A 152 -8.49 4.15 -14.82
N TRP A 153 -9.12 3.65 -13.77
CA TRP A 153 -10.39 2.92 -13.81
C TRP A 153 -11.44 3.63 -12.96
N ASN A 154 -12.70 3.50 -13.36
CA ASN A 154 -13.83 3.83 -12.51
C ASN A 154 -14.03 2.67 -11.52
N SER A 155 -13.79 2.92 -10.24
CA SER A 155 -13.85 1.88 -9.21
C SER A 155 -15.27 1.42 -8.89
N ASN A 156 -16.29 2.22 -9.23
CA ASN A 156 -17.69 1.85 -9.04
C ASN A 156 -18.18 0.87 -10.11
N THR A 157 -17.83 1.13 -11.38
CA THR A 157 -18.28 0.35 -12.54
C THR A 157 -17.27 -0.68 -13.00
N MET A 158 -16.04 -0.64 -12.47
CA MET A 158 -14.91 -1.47 -12.91
C MET A 158 -14.60 -1.31 -14.40
N THR A 159 -14.72 -0.10 -14.93
CA THR A 159 -14.47 0.20 -16.35
C THR A 159 -13.22 1.07 -16.52
N LEU A 160 -12.38 0.75 -17.51
CA LEU A 160 -11.23 1.56 -17.87
C LEU A 160 -11.70 2.94 -18.34
N ILE A 161 -11.10 4.00 -17.79
CA ILE A 161 -11.37 5.39 -18.17
C ILE A 161 -10.31 5.84 -19.17
N ASP A 162 -9.03 5.75 -18.78
CA ASP A 162 -7.91 6.20 -19.59
C ASP A 162 -6.62 5.46 -19.22
N SER A 163 -5.61 5.53 -20.09
CA SER A 163 -4.29 4.96 -19.88
C SER A 163 -3.21 5.85 -20.46
N ILE A 164 -2.07 5.93 -19.79
CA ILE A 164 -0.91 6.66 -20.29
C ILE A 164 0.33 5.78 -20.28
N GLU A 165 1.12 5.86 -21.33
CA GLU A 165 2.38 5.12 -21.49
C GLU A 165 3.58 6.01 -21.12
N PHE A 166 4.59 5.41 -20.50
CA PHE A 166 5.84 6.09 -20.13
C PHE A 166 6.99 5.74 -21.06
N GLY A 167 6.82 4.72 -21.91
CA GLY A 167 7.80 4.25 -22.87
C GLY A 167 8.32 2.84 -22.58
N ASP A 168 9.07 2.30 -23.54
CA ASP A 168 9.67 0.98 -23.46
C ASP A 168 10.64 0.89 -22.28
N TYR A 169 10.65 -0.26 -21.61
CA TYR A 169 11.60 -0.59 -20.52
C TYR A 169 11.53 0.30 -19.27
N THR A 170 10.60 1.25 -19.18
CA THR A 170 10.45 2.14 -18.03
C THR A 170 10.03 1.43 -16.73
N GLY A 171 9.35 0.29 -16.82
CA GLY A 171 8.95 -0.52 -15.66
C GLY A 171 8.22 0.25 -14.56
N PRO A 172 7.04 0.87 -14.80
CA PRO A 172 6.22 1.44 -13.74
C PRO A 172 6.00 0.46 -12.60
N TRP A 173 6.36 0.90 -11.39
CA TRP A 173 6.39 0.06 -10.22
C TRP A 173 5.42 0.59 -9.17
N HIS A 174 5.90 1.20 -8.08
CA HIS A 174 5.03 1.77 -7.07
C HIS A 174 4.51 3.15 -7.47
N ILE A 175 3.30 3.45 -7.01
CA ILE A 175 2.57 4.68 -7.27
C ILE A 175 2.04 5.29 -5.96
N LYS A 176 1.96 6.62 -5.93
CA LYS A 176 1.41 7.35 -4.79
C LYS A 176 0.68 8.61 -5.22
N ASP A 177 -0.46 8.87 -4.63
CA ASP A 177 -1.24 10.09 -4.80
C ASP A 177 -0.60 11.29 -4.11
N SER A 178 -0.77 12.47 -4.71
CA SER A 178 -0.45 13.75 -4.08
C SER A 178 -1.52 14.12 -3.05
N PRO A 179 -1.16 14.52 -1.82
CA PRO A 179 -2.14 14.95 -0.82
C PRO A 179 -2.75 16.33 -1.11
N ILE A 180 -2.18 17.10 -2.05
CA ILE A 180 -2.55 18.50 -2.31
C ILE A 180 -3.13 18.73 -3.71
N SER A 181 -3.14 17.73 -4.56
CA SER A 181 -3.55 17.86 -5.97
C SER A 181 -4.02 16.55 -6.56
N ASN A 182 -4.76 16.61 -7.67
CA ASN A 182 -5.14 15.45 -8.46
C ASN A 182 -3.96 14.97 -9.31
N THR A 183 -2.95 14.44 -8.63
CA THR A 183 -1.70 13.96 -9.22
C THR A 183 -1.37 12.59 -8.66
N VAL A 184 -0.92 11.67 -9.51
CA VAL A 184 -0.30 10.41 -9.12
C VAL A 184 1.16 10.46 -9.55
N TYR A 185 2.05 10.17 -8.60
CA TYR A 185 3.46 9.96 -8.87
C TYR A 185 3.72 8.47 -9.13
N VAL A 186 4.53 8.18 -10.12
CA VAL A 186 4.80 6.82 -10.59
C VAL A 186 6.31 6.61 -10.63
N VAL A 187 6.79 5.64 -9.85
CA VAL A 187 8.18 5.21 -9.93
C VAL A 187 8.37 4.36 -11.17
N LEU A 188 9.42 4.67 -11.92
CA LEU A 188 9.87 3.91 -13.09
C LEU A 188 11.10 3.13 -12.64
N SER A 189 10.97 1.80 -12.52
CA SER A 189 12.07 0.94 -12.07
C SER A 189 13.16 0.76 -13.11
N GLY A 190 12.89 1.12 -14.36
CA GLY A 190 13.79 0.93 -15.49
C GLY A 190 14.08 -0.54 -15.80
N ASP A 191 15.19 -0.74 -16.51
CA ASP A 191 15.70 -2.02 -16.96
C ASP A 191 17.23 -2.00 -16.93
N ASN A 192 17.85 -3.12 -16.55
CA ASN A 192 19.30 -3.23 -16.42
C ASN A 192 20.10 -2.91 -17.69
N LEU A 193 19.47 -2.88 -18.87
CA LEU A 193 20.10 -2.59 -20.15
C LEU A 193 19.78 -1.19 -20.70
N TYR A 194 18.83 -0.47 -20.09
CA TYR A 194 18.32 0.80 -20.62
C TYR A 194 18.13 1.84 -19.51
N GLU A 195 18.70 3.02 -19.70
CA GLU A 195 18.61 4.16 -18.76
C GLU A 195 17.20 4.77 -18.76
N THR A 196 16.27 4.09 -18.09
CA THR A 196 14.82 4.38 -18.12
C THR A 196 14.22 4.50 -16.72
N GLU A 197 15.05 4.31 -15.69
CA GLU A 197 14.78 4.54 -14.29
C GLU A 197 14.44 6.01 -14.03
N GLY A 198 13.43 6.25 -13.21
CA GLY A 198 13.00 7.60 -12.93
C GLY A 198 11.71 7.74 -12.12
N LEU A 199 11.18 8.94 -12.15
CA LEU A 199 9.96 9.33 -11.47
C LEU A 199 9.09 10.12 -12.46
N ALA A 200 7.83 9.73 -12.60
CA ALA A 200 6.85 10.44 -13.41
C ALA A 200 5.78 11.09 -12.54
N SER A 201 5.25 12.22 -13.00
CA SER A 201 4.07 12.88 -12.44
C SER A 201 2.96 12.89 -13.47
N VAL A 202 1.79 12.37 -13.08
CA VAL A 202 0.61 12.26 -13.93
C VAL A 202 -0.54 12.99 -13.25
N ASN A 203 -1.05 14.04 -13.89
CA ASN A 203 -2.31 14.65 -13.47
C ASN A 203 -3.49 13.81 -13.96
N TYR A 204 -4.58 13.83 -13.21
CA TYR A 204 -5.81 13.18 -13.60
C TYR A 204 -7.02 14.10 -13.42
N THR A 205 -8.00 13.90 -14.31
CA THR A 205 -9.35 14.45 -14.19
C THR A 205 -10.34 13.29 -14.00
N ASP A 206 -11.63 13.57 -14.10
CA ASP A 206 -12.62 12.50 -14.10
C ASP A 206 -12.52 11.57 -15.31
N ASP A 207 -12.03 12.07 -16.44
CA ASP A 207 -12.12 11.39 -17.73
C ASP A 207 -10.75 11.15 -18.39
N SER A 208 -9.66 11.70 -17.86
CA SER A 208 -8.35 11.63 -18.55
C SER A 208 -7.14 11.64 -17.61
N LEU A 209 -6.05 11.06 -18.09
CA LEU A 209 -4.69 11.17 -17.58
C LEU A 209 -3.87 12.13 -18.45
N SER A 210 -2.96 12.89 -17.84
CA SER A 210 -2.01 13.73 -18.56
C SER A 210 -0.66 13.73 -17.88
N LEU A 211 0.40 13.44 -18.64
CA LEU A 211 1.77 13.49 -18.15
C LEU A 211 2.19 14.94 -17.89
N ASN A 212 2.67 15.23 -16.68
CA ASN A 212 3.25 16.53 -16.35
C ASN A 212 4.74 16.54 -16.69
N TRP A 213 5.47 15.57 -16.16
CA TRP A 213 6.92 15.46 -16.31
C TRP A 213 7.39 14.04 -16.00
N ILE A 214 8.59 13.73 -16.49
CA ILE A 214 9.36 12.53 -16.18
C ILE A 214 10.79 13.00 -15.86
N THR A 215 11.34 12.54 -14.73
CA THR A 215 12.72 12.78 -14.34
C THR A 215 13.47 11.46 -14.32
N ASN A 216 14.48 11.34 -15.17
CA ASN A 216 15.38 10.18 -15.25
C ASN A 216 16.82 10.61 -14.97
N ASN A 217 17.63 9.69 -14.46
CA ASN A 217 19.05 9.91 -14.22
C ASN A 217 19.81 8.59 -14.31
N THR A 218 20.97 8.60 -14.98
CA THR A 218 21.82 7.42 -15.15
C THR A 218 22.46 6.93 -13.85
N LEU A 219 22.38 7.73 -12.79
CA LEU A 219 22.81 7.36 -11.44
C LEU A 219 21.73 6.61 -10.64
N PHE A 220 20.48 6.62 -11.10
CA PHE A 220 19.42 5.85 -10.46
C PHE A 220 19.60 4.38 -10.80
N ASP A 221 19.44 3.52 -9.80
CA ASP A 221 19.50 2.07 -10.00
C ASP A 221 18.28 1.40 -9.36
N THR A 222 17.40 0.89 -10.22
CA THR A 222 16.20 0.15 -9.83
C THR A 222 15.36 0.92 -8.81
N LEU A 223 14.85 2.10 -9.17
CA LEU A 223 13.93 2.83 -8.30
C LEU A 223 12.69 1.96 -8.02
N HIS A 224 12.16 2.00 -6.80
CA HIS A 224 11.19 1.00 -6.36
C HIS A 224 10.00 1.57 -5.60
N GLY A 225 10.20 1.94 -4.34
CA GLY A 225 9.16 2.47 -3.45
C GLY A 225 9.02 3.96 -3.57
N ILE A 226 7.83 4.47 -3.25
CA ILE A 226 7.54 5.90 -3.23
C ILE A 226 6.62 6.26 -2.08
N ASP A 227 6.89 7.39 -1.45
CA ASP A 227 5.89 8.10 -0.67
C ASP A 227 6.10 9.62 -0.73
N VAL A 228 5.07 10.36 -0.33
CA VAL A 228 5.00 11.83 -0.44
C VAL A 228 4.77 12.42 0.94
N SER A 229 5.48 13.52 1.25
CA SER A 229 5.29 14.28 2.49
C SER A 229 3.85 14.78 2.64
N SER A 230 3.40 14.99 3.88
CA SER A 230 2.02 15.44 4.18
C SER A 230 1.67 16.77 3.53
N ASP A 231 2.62 17.68 3.39
CA ASP A 231 2.48 18.97 2.70
C ASP A 231 2.56 18.87 1.16
N GLY A 232 2.80 17.67 0.62
CA GLY A 232 2.94 17.40 -0.81
C GLY A 232 4.19 17.99 -1.48
N GLN A 233 5.11 18.60 -0.72
CA GLN A 233 6.25 19.33 -1.28
C GLN A 233 7.44 18.44 -1.64
N LYS A 234 7.54 17.25 -1.02
CA LYS A 234 8.66 16.32 -1.21
C LYS A 234 8.17 14.92 -1.55
N ILE A 235 8.85 14.32 -2.51
CA ILE A 235 8.62 12.96 -2.97
C ILE A 235 9.88 12.15 -2.64
N TYR A 236 9.70 11.04 -1.95
CA TYR A 236 10.77 10.16 -1.49
C TYR A 236 10.68 8.86 -2.25
N VAL A 237 11.78 8.47 -2.90
CA VAL A 237 11.86 7.27 -3.74
C VAL A 237 13.02 6.39 -3.29
N SER A 238 12.77 5.12 -3.00
CA SER A 238 13.83 4.17 -2.67
C SER A 238 14.52 3.64 -3.93
N GLY A 239 15.85 3.68 -3.94
CA GLY A 239 16.70 3.02 -4.93
C GLY A 239 17.08 1.63 -4.45
N ARG A 240 16.46 0.61 -5.05
CA ARG A 240 16.68 -0.79 -4.65
C ARG A 240 18.09 -1.27 -5.03
N GLY A 241 18.64 -0.78 -6.13
CA GLY A 241 19.96 -1.17 -6.62
C GLY A 241 21.10 -0.40 -5.94
N ASP A 242 20.91 0.89 -5.64
CA ASP A 242 21.96 1.76 -5.11
C ASP A 242 21.94 1.96 -3.58
N GLY A 243 20.82 1.66 -2.90
CA GLY A 243 20.67 1.79 -1.45
C GLY A 243 20.44 3.21 -0.94
N TYR A 244 19.96 4.11 -1.81
CA TYR A 244 19.59 5.48 -1.45
C TYR A 244 18.07 5.67 -1.31
N ILE A 245 17.68 6.65 -0.50
CA ILE A 245 16.38 7.30 -0.63
C ILE A 245 16.62 8.62 -1.36
N HIS A 246 16.11 8.74 -2.57
CA HIS A 246 16.16 9.95 -3.39
C HIS A 246 15.00 10.87 -3.05
N ILE A 247 15.26 12.17 -3.05
CA ILE A 247 14.29 13.20 -2.68
C ILE A 247 14.11 14.14 -3.85
N PHE A 248 12.86 14.32 -4.27
CA PHE A 248 12.45 15.24 -5.33
C PHE A 248 11.50 16.29 -4.77
N ASP A 249 11.43 17.45 -5.42
CA ASP A 249 10.31 18.38 -5.22
C ASP A 249 9.09 17.99 -6.08
N LEU A 250 7.97 18.69 -5.87
CA LEU A 250 6.72 18.48 -6.61
C LEU A 250 6.80 18.79 -8.12
N TYR A 251 7.89 19.41 -8.58
CA TYR A 251 8.14 19.71 -10.00
C TYR A 251 9.07 18.69 -10.65
N GLY A 252 9.50 17.66 -9.91
CA GLY A 252 10.38 16.61 -10.39
C GLY A 252 11.87 16.96 -10.33
N ASN A 253 12.25 18.06 -9.69
CA ASN A 253 13.67 18.39 -9.52
C ASN A 253 14.27 17.50 -8.43
N TYR A 254 15.43 16.92 -8.73
CA TYR A 254 16.21 16.18 -7.75
C TYR A 254 16.81 17.15 -6.71
N LEU A 255 16.53 16.91 -5.43
CA LEU A 255 16.98 17.76 -4.33
C LEU A 255 18.22 17.19 -3.65
N ASN A 256 18.14 15.94 -3.17
CA ASN A 256 19.22 15.26 -2.46
C ASN A 256 18.93 13.75 -2.37
N SER A 257 19.83 12.99 -1.75
CA SER A 257 19.58 11.62 -1.31
C SER A 257 20.12 11.33 0.09
N ILE A 258 19.62 10.24 0.67
CA ILE A 258 20.05 9.68 1.96
C ILE A 258 20.54 8.26 1.71
N PHE A 259 21.80 7.97 2.03
CA PHE A 259 22.35 6.61 1.92
C PHE A 259 21.96 5.78 3.14
N ILE A 260 21.28 4.65 2.91
CA ILE A 260 20.83 3.75 3.99
C ILE A 260 21.74 2.54 4.14
N GLY A 261 22.48 2.17 3.09
CA GLY A 261 23.50 1.14 3.15
C GLY A 261 23.67 0.38 1.84
N SER A 262 24.88 -0.14 1.62
CA SER A 262 25.18 -0.99 0.46
C SER A 262 24.46 -2.32 0.57
N MET A 263 23.90 -2.82 -0.55
CA MET A 263 23.16 -4.10 -0.62
C MET A 263 21.88 -4.12 0.23
N SER A 264 21.31 -2.95 0.53
CA SER A 264 20.08 -2.83 1.33
C SER A 264 18.82 -3.27 0.59
N MET A 265 18.85 -3.38 -0.74
CA MET A 265 17.72 -3.80 -1.59
C MET A 265 16.41 -3.09 -1.20
N LEU A 266 16.48 -1.76 -1.05
CA LEU A 266 15.38 -0.97 -0.52
C LEU A 266 14.10 -1.17 -1.35
N GLY A 267 13.13 -1.87 -0.76
CA GLY A 267 11.85 -2.19 -1.40
C GLY A 267 10.87 -1.02 -1.28
N GLY A 268 9.81 -1.20 -0.49
CA GLY A 268 8.85 -0.13 -0.19
C GLY A 268 9.39 0.92 0.78
N ILE A 269 8.83 2.12 0.70
CA ILE A 269 9.01 3.21 1.68
C ILE A 269 7.62 3.70 2.09
N ALA A 270 7.46 4.04 3.37
CA ALA A 270 6.27 4.70 3.90
C ALA A 270 6.74 5.77 4.88
N LEU A 271 6.20 6.98 4.73
CA LEU A 271 6.48 8.11 5.60
C LEU A 271 5.39 8.19 6.66
N MET A 272 5.79 8.51 7.88
CA MET A 272 4.85 8.98 8.89
C MET A 272 4.34 10.35 8.45
N LYS A 273 3.01 10.49 8.30
CA LYS A 273 2.36 11.70 7.76
C LYS A 273 1.59 12.50 8.80
N GLU A 274 1.31 11.89 9.95
CA GLU A 274 0.73 12.57 11.10
C GLU A 274 1.84 13.16 11.97
N ASP A 275 1.46 14.14 12.77
CA ASP A 275 2.28 14.58 13.89
C ASP A 275 2.45 13.41 14.88
N PHE A 276 3.48 13.49 15.72
CA PHE A 276 3.63 12.51 16.80
C PHE A 276 2.34 12.45 17.63
N PRO A 277 1.96 11.28 18.17
CA PRO A 277 0.81 11.18 19.06
C PRO A 277 0.83 12.30 20.11
N GLN A 278 -0.30 12.95 20.32
CA GLN A 278 -0.38 14.02 21.29
C GLN A 278 -0.20 13.43 22.69
N PHE A 279 0.83 13.87 23.41
CA PHE A 279 1.04 13.44 24.79
C PHE A 279 -0.18 13.76 25.65
N GLY A 280 -0.66 12.74 26.35
CA GLY A 280 -1.85 12.81 27.20
C GLY A 280 -3.18 12.49 26.51
N ASP A 281 -3.24 12.41 25.18
CA ASP A 281 -4.37 11.82 24.46
C ASP A 281 -4.08 10.32 24.24
N ALA A 282 -4.31 9.52 25.28
CA ALA A 282 -3.98 8.10 25.25
C ALA A 282 -4.94 7.29 24.36
N ASN A 283 -6.10 7.87 23.98
CA ASN A 283 -7.15 7.18 23.25
C ASN A 283 -7.28 7.61 21.77
N ASN A 284 -6.56 8.65 21.36
CA ASN A 284 -6.54 9.23 20.00
C ASN A 284 -7.92 9.79 19.58
N ASP A 285 -8.61 10.49 20.47
CA ASP A 285 -9.87 11.18 20.16
C ASP A 285 -9.73 12.71 20.05
N ASP A 286 -8.50 13.22 20.06
CA ASP A 286 -8.14 14.64 20.06
C ASP A 286 -8.55 15.40 21.35
N PHE A 287 -9.03 14.70 22.39
CA PHE A 287 -9.45 15.31 23.66
C PHE A 287 -8.72 14.72 24.87
N ILE A 288 -7.76 15.48 25.42
CA ILE A 288 -7.12 15.12 26.70
C ILE A 288 -8.11 15.25 27.86
N ASN A 289 -8.55 14.12 28.41
CA ASN A 289 -9.55 14.05 29.46
C ASN A 289 -9.38 12.83 30.40
N ILE A 290 -10.38 12.58 31.24
CA ILE A 290 -10.34 11.50 32.24
C ILE A 290 -10.29 10.09 31.60
N PHE A 291 -10.79 9.93 30.37
CA PHE A 291 -10.73 8.66 29.65
C PHE A 291 -9.28 8.29 29.29
N ASP A 292 -8.41 9.26 29.04
CA ASP A 292 -6.98 9.01 28.81
C ASP A 292 -6.28 8.53 30.07
N ILE A 293 -6.61 9.14 31.21
CA ILE A 293 -6.11 8.68 32.52
C ILE A 293 -6.52 7.24 32.78
N ILE A 294 -7.73 6.82 32.40
CA ILE A 294 -8.17 5.43 32.56
C ILE A 294 -7.28 4.48 31.76
N ILE A 295 -6.87 4.86 30.55
CA ILE A 295 -5.93 4.09 29.74
C ILE A 295 -4.55 4.01 30.40
N ILE A 296 -4.02 5.14 30.89
CA ILE A 296 -2.73 5.16 31.61
C ILE A 296 -2.78 4.28 32.86
N VAL A 297 -3.87 4.35 33.63
CA VAL A 297 -4.07 3.49 34.80
C VAL A 297 -4.07 2.02 34.40
N ASN A 298 -4.69 1.66 33.26
CA ASN A 298 -4.65 0.29 32.75
C ASN A 298 -3.21 -0.16 32.48
N TYR A 299 -2.35 0.67 31.90
CA TYR A 299 -0.92 0.36 31.74
C TYR A 299 -0.23 0.06 33.07
N ILE A 300 -0.54 0.81 34.13
CA ILE A 300 0.11 0.67 35.44
C ILE A 300 -0.35 -0.60 36.17
N ILE A 301 -1.64 -0.95 36.07
CA ILE A 301 -2.23 -2.05 36.85
C ILE A 301 -2.19 -3.40 36.13
N LEU A 302 -2.06 -3.41 34.80
CA LEU A 302 -2.00 -4.64 34.03
C LEU A 302 -0.65 -5.34 34.25
N SER A 303 -0.68 -6.66 34.35
CA SER A 303 0.55 -7.46 34.38
C SER A 303 1.29 -7.35 33.06
N GLU A 304 2.61 -7.57 33.07
CA GLU A 304 3.43 -7.62 31.83
C GLU A 304 2.85 -8.55 30.77
N SER A 305 2.24 -9.67 31.18
CA SER A 305 1.57 -10.62 30.28
C SER A 305 0.34 -10.05 29.56
N SER A 306 -0.22 -8.95 30.05
CA SER A 306 -1.43 -8.29 29.55
C SER A 306 -1.12 -6.92 28.92
N MET A 307 0.07 -6.35 29.13
CA MET A 307 0.52 -5.11 28.46
C MET A 307 0.63 -5.28 26.94
N SER A 308 0.95 -6.49 26.46
CA SER A 308 0.87 -6.84 25.04
C SER A 308 -0.55 -6.76 24.47
N MET A 309 -1.57 -6.55 25.31
CA MET A 309 -2.96 -6.28 24.90
C MET A 309 -3.25 -4.80 24.62
N LEU A 310 -2.28 -3.90 24.81
CA LEU A 310 -2.49 -2.46 24.72
C LEU A 310 -1.88 -1.88 23.44
N SER A 311 -2.46 -0.78 22.97
CA SER A 311 -2.08 -0.15 21.70
C SER A 311 -0.67 0.47 21.78
N PRO A 312 0.21 0.28 20.78
CA PRO A 312 1.48 1.00 20.72
C PRO A 312 1.32 2.52 20.73
N TYR A 313 0.24 3.03 20.10
CA TYR A 313 -0.12 4.44 20.15
C TYR A 313 -0.35 4.88 21.59
N SER A 314 -1.23 4.17 22.30
CA SER A 314 -1.62 4.54 23.66
C SER A 314 -0.44 4.49 24.62
N TYR A 315 0.51 3.57 24.41
CA TYR A 315 1.74 3.53 25.21
C TYR A 315 2.57 4.79 25.01
N TYR A 316 2.82 5.16 23.74
CA TYR A 316 3.60 6.34 23.41
C TYR A 316 2.93 7.62 23.92
N ALA A 317 1.63 7.80 23.66
CA ALA A 317 0.89 8.98 24.11
C ALA A 317 0.75 9.07 25.64
N SER A 318 0.82 7.92 26.33
CA SER A 318 0.79 7.84 27.80
C SER A 318 2.12 8.19 28.46
N ASP A 319 3.26 8.06 27.78
CA ASP A 319 4.59 8.37 28.33
C ASP A 319 4.91 9.86 28.15
N ILE A 320 4.23 10.69 28.92
CA ILE A 320 4.27 12.16 28.75
C ILE A 320 5.64 12.73 29.10
N ASN A 321 6.38 12.03 29.95
CA ASN A 321 7.69 12.46 30.40
C ASN A 321 8.85 11.84 29.60
N GLU A 322 8.52 10.97 28.63
CA GLU A 322 9.45 10.35 27.67
C GLU A 322 10.60 9.57 28.35
N ASP A 323 10.30 8.89 29.46
CA ASP A 323 11.28 8.06 30.17
C ASP A 323 11.16 6.56 29.89
N ASP A 324 10.32 6.18 28.92
CA ASP A 324 9.94 4.83 28.56
C ASP A 324 9.23 4.07 29.70
N ILE A 325 8.71 4.75 30.75
CA ILE A 325 8.07 4.12 31.91
C ILE A 325 6.71 4.76 32.24
N ILE A 326 5.63 4.09 31.82
CA ILE A 326 4.27 4.50 32.21
C ILE A 326 4.03 4.29 33.71
N ASN A 327 3.89 5.38 34.45
CA ASN A 327 3.64 5.33 35.87
C ASN A 327 2.79 6.52 36.37
N ILE A 328 2.72 6.71 37.69
CA ILE A 328 1.90 7.74 38.31
C ILE A 328 2.34 9.16 37.91
N THR A 329 3.61 9.36 37.53
CA THR A 329 4.10 10.66 37.05
C THR A 329 3.38 11.09 35.78
N ASP A 330 3.08 10.16 34.88
CA ASP A 330 2.37 10.44 33.63
C ASP A 330 0.91 10.81 33.87
N ILE A 331 0.25 10.12 34.82
CA ILE A 331 -1.10 10.48 35.25
C ILE A 331 -1.13 11.92 35.78
N VAL A 332 -0.16 12.30 36.61
CA VAL A 332 -0.06 13.67 37.15
C VAL A 332 0.11 14.68 36.02
N SER A 333 0.89 14.34 34.98
CA SER A 333 1.07 15.17 33.80
C SER A 333 -0.24 15.34 33.01
N VAL A 334 -1.00 14.28 32.75
CA VAL A 334 -2.34 14.40 32.11
C VAL A 334 -3.29 15.25 32.94
N VAL A 335 -3.36 15.00 34.25
CA VAL A 335 -4.22 15.77 35.15
C VAL A 335 -3.87 17.26 35.08
N SER A 336 -2.58 17.60 34.98
CA SER A 336 -2.14 18.99 34.84
C SER A 336 -2.65 19.60 33.52
N LEU A 337 -2.52 18.87 32.40
CA LEU A 337 -3.05 19.31 31.09
C LEU A 337 -4.58 19.53 31.12
N ILE A 338 -5.32 18.64 31.78
CA ILE A 338 -6.78 18.79 31.96
C ILE A 338 -7.11 20.01 32.81
N ILE A 339 -6.39 20.26 33.90
CA ILE A 339 -6.68 21.40 34.78
C ILE A 339 -6.37 22.71 34.06
N ASP A 340 -5.25 22.77 33.34
CA ASP A 340 -4.82 23.98 32.65
C ASP A 340 -5.80 24.35 31.53
N SER A 341 -6.31 23.37 30.77
CA SER A 341 -7.30 23.59 29.71
C SER A 341 -8.68 24.07 30.19
N VAL A 342 -9.02 23.84 31.47
CA VAL A 342 -10.27 24.31 32.10
C VAL A 342 -10.12 25.72 32.69
N SER A 343 -8.89 26.23 32.79
CA SER A 343 -8.58 27.52 33.40
C SER A 343 -8.48 28.70 32.42
N GLU A 344 -8.61 28.45 31.12
CA GLU A 344 -8.77 29.45 30.04
C GLU A 344 -10.24 29.70 29.67
#